data_AF-A0A9W9XWX4-F1
#
_entry.id   AF-A0A9W9XWX4-F1
#
_cell.length_a   1.000
_cell.length_b   1.000
_cell.length_c   1.000
_cell.angle_alpha   90.00
_cell.angle_beta   90.00
_cell.angle_gamma   90.00
#
_symmetry.space_group_name_H-M   'P 1'
#
loop_
_entity.id
_entity.type
_entity.pdbx_description
1 polymer ?
#
loop_
_entity_poly.entity_id
_entity_poly.type
_entity_poly.pdbx_seq_one_letter_code
_entity_poly.pdbx_strand_id
1 'polypeptide(L)'
;MSQIFRKLQGGNLEVLKFGMYVLFPIGWMYYFGTNLDDRFATKNFWPTAEQSHKIPLDKAEIDQELARMRMVDAINRERRQAAEAQAQAQAQAQLQATQSEQ
;
A
#
# COMPACT_ATOMS: atom_id res chain seq x y z
N MET A 1 -23.87 -52.82 10.37
CA MET A 1 -22.80 -52.23 9.53
C MET A 1 -23.11 -52.51 8.07
N SER A 2 -23.41 -51.47 7.29
CA SER A 2 -23.86 -51.61 5.89
C SER A 2 -22.80 -52.32 5.02
N GLN A 3 -23.24 -53.21 4.12
CA GLN A 3 -22.41 -54.03 3.23
C GLN A 3 -21.44 -53.19 2.36
N ILE A 4 -21.80 -51.94 2.09
CA ILE A 4 -21.01 -50.98 1.33
C ILE A 4 -19.69 -50.65 2.05
N PHE A 5 -19.72 -50.51 3.38
CA PHE A 5 -18.52 -50.18 4.16
C PHE A 5 -17.54 -51.36 4.25
N ARG A 6 -18.01 -52.61 4.16
CA ARG A 6 -17.12 -53.79 4.08
C ARG A 6 -16.37 -53.88 2.75
N LYS A 7 -16.99 -53.43 1.65
CA LYS A 7 -16.34 -53.40 0.33
C LYS A 7 -15.28 -52.30 0.21
N LEU A 8 -15.38 -51.26 1.02
CA LEU A 8 -14.44 -50.13 1.09
C LEU A 8 -13.30 -50.35 2.08
N GLN A 9 -13.02 -51.58 2.52
CA GLN A 9 -11.96 -51.90 3.46
C GLN A 9 -10.73 -52.48 2.73
N GLY A 10 -9.52 -52.24 3.25
CA GLY A 10 -8.28 -52.72 2.62
C GLY A 10 -7.90 -51.92 1.36
N GLY A 11 -7.34 -52.58 0.34
CA GLY A 11 -6.83 -51.90 -0.87
C GLY A 11 -7.87 -51.05 -1.62
N ASN A 12 -9.17 -51.40 -1.55
CA ASN A 12 -10.25 -50.60 -2.15
C ASN A 12 -10.39 -49.22 -1.50
N LEU A 13 -10.02 -49.08 -0.21
CA LEU A 13 -10.01 -47.79 0.47
C LEU A 13 -8.92 -46.88 -0.10
N GLU A 14 -7.75 -47.45 -0.39
CA GLU A 14 -6.63 -46.69 -0.96
C GLU A 14 -6.92 -46.24 -2.39
N VAL A 15 -7.63 -47.05 -3.18
CA VAL A 15 -8.10 -46.64 -4.52
C VAL A 15 -9.13 -45.50 -4.44
N LEU A 16 -10.06 -45.53 -3.48
CA LEU A 16 -11.00 -44.44 -3.24
C LEU A 16 -10.27 -43.16 -2.82
N LYS A 17 -9.31 -43.25 -1.89
CA LYS A 17 -8.49 -42.12 -1.43
C LYS A 17 -7.68 -41.52 -2.57
N PHE A 18 -7.06 -42.37 -3.39
CA PHE A 18 -6.33 -41.95 -4.58
C PHE A 18 -7.26 -41.22 -5.57
N GLY A 19 -8.42 -41.81 -5.89
CA GLY A 19 -9.41 -41.18 -6.76
C GLY A 19 -9.86 -39.82 -6.23
N MET A 20 -10.11 -39.70 -4.92
CA MET A 20 -10.42 -38.41 -4.28
C MET A 20 -9.26 -37.41 -4.42
N TYR A 21 -8.02 -37.81 -4.17
CA TYR A 21 -6.87 -36.91 -4.29
C TYR A 21 -6.57 -36.46 -5.71
N VAL A 22 -6.98 -37.22 -6.73
CA VAL A 22 -6.88 -36.81 -8.13
C VAL A 22 -8.07 -35.92 -8.53
N LEU A 23 -9.29 -36.33 -8.18
CA LEU A 23 -10.51 -35.62 -8.58
C LEU A 23 -10.70 -34.30 -7.82
N PHE A 24 -10.28 -34.22 -6.57
CA PHE A 24 -10.41 -33.02 -5.75
C PHE A 24 -9.69 -31.80 -6.36
N PRO A 25 -8.37 -31.84 -6.68
CA PRO A 25 -7.70 -30.69 -7.29
C PRO A 25 -8.20 -30.40 -8.70
N ILE A 26 -8.53 -31.43 -9.50
CA ILE A 26 -9.05 -31.23 -10.86
C ILE A 26 -10.41 -30.53 -10.82
N GLY A 27 -11.33 -30.99 -9.96
CA GLY A 27 -12.64 -30.38 -9.77
C GLY A 27 -12.54 -28.96 -9.21
N TRP A 28 -11.63 -28.73 -8.26
CA TRP A 28 -11.36 -27.40 -7.71
C TRP A 28 -10.83 -26.44 -8.79
N MET A 29 -9.89 -26.89 -9.61
CA MET A 29 -9.39 -26.13 -10.75
C MET A 29 -10.45 -25.91 -11.82
N TYR A 30 -11.35 -26.86 -12.07
CA TYR A 30 -12.43 -26.67 -13.04
C TYR A 30 -13.45 -25.63 -12.56
N TYR A 31 -13.81 -25.68 -11.27
CA TYR A 31 -14.78 -24.76 -10.67
C TYR A 31 -14.23 -23.34 -10.51
N PHE A 32 -12.99 -23.19 -10.03
CA PHE A 32 -12.39 -21.87 -9.82
C PHE A 32 -11.56 -21.38 -11.01
N GLY A 33 -10.93 -22.25 -11.79
CA GLY A 33 -9.89 -21.90 -12.75
C GLY A 33 -10.36 -21.18 -14.02
N THR A 34 -11.67 -21.20 -14.33
CA THR A 34 -12.21 -20.59 -15.55
C THR A 34 -12.95 -19.27 -15.32
N ASN A 35 -13.06 -18.81 -14.06
CA ASN A 35 -13.89 -17.66 -13.70
C ASN A 35 -13.38 -16.93 -12.44
N LEU A 36 -12.06 -16.87 -12.21
CA LEU A 36 -11.51 -16.13 -11.07
C LEU A 36 -11.73 -14.62 -11.18
N ASP A 37 -11.57 -14.07 -12.38
CA ASP A 37 -11.60 -12.62 -12.59
C ASP A 37 -12.97 -12.02 -12.20
N ASP A 38 -14.07 -12.58 -12.70
CA ASP A 38 -15.43 -12.11 -12.37
C ASP A 38 -15.81 -12.37 -10.90
N ARG A 39 -15.32 -13.46 -10.29
CA ARG A 39 -15.64 -13.82 -8.89
C ARG A 39 -14.84 -13.05 -7.86
N PHE A 40 -13.61 -12.63 -8.19
CA PHE A 40 -12.70 -11.98 -7.26
C PHE A 40 -12.36 -10.54 -7.66
N ALA A 41 -12.90 -10.02 -8.77
CA ALA A 41 -12.78 -8.61 -9.13
C ALA A 41 -13.41 -7.74 -8.04
N THR A 42 -12.58 -6.91 -7.41
CA THR A 42 -13.04 -5.91 -6.48
C THR A 42 -13.47 -4.67 -7.26
N LYS A 43 -14.71 -4.24 -7.05
CA LYS A 43 -15.21 -2.99 -7.65
C LYS A 43 -14.36 -1.82 -7.14
N ASN A 44 -13.87 -1.00 -8.07
CA ASN A 44 -13.04 0.17 -7.77
C ASN A 44 -11.71 -0.16 -7.07
N PHE A 45 -11.07 -1.29 -7.41
CA PHE A 45 -9.74 -1.62 -6.89
C PHE A 45 -8.71 -0.51 -7.15
N TRP A 46 -8.75 0.07 -8.34
CA TRP A 46 -7.87 1.17 -8.72
C TRP A 46 -8.54 2.52 -8.45
N PRO A 47 -7.79 3.53 -7.94
CA PRO A 47 -8.28 4.89 -7.82
C PRO A 47 -8.78 5.40 -9.17
N THR A 48 -9.90 6.12 -9.17
CA THR A 48 -10.43 6.69 -10.42
C THR A 48 -9.50 7.80 -10.93
N ALA A 49 -9.57 8.12 -12.23
CA ALA A 49 -8.78 9.19 -12.83
C ALA A 49 -9.04 10.58 -12.20
N GLU A 50 -10.16 10.76 -11.51
CA GLU A 50 -10.48 11.96 -10.72
C GLU A 50 -9.76 12.00 -9.37
N GLN A 51 -9.50 10.83 -8.78
CA GLN A 51 -8.73 10.68 -7.54
C GLN A 51 -7.21 10.67 -7.79
N SER A 52 -6.80 10.49 -9.04
CA SER A 52 -5.39 10.55 -9.43
C SER A 52 -4.93 11.99 -9.57
N HIS A 53 -3.68 12.26 -9.19
CA HIS A 53 -3.07 13.58 -9.38
C HIS A 53 -3.00 13.89 -10.88
N LYS A 54 -3.81 14.85 -11.32
CA LYS A 54 -3.77 15.36 -12.69
C LYS A 54 -2.58 16.30 -12.82
N ILE A 55 -1.65 15.95 -13.71
CA ILE A 55 -0.55 16.84 -14.07
C ILE A 55 -1.17 18.01 -14.86
N PRO A 56 -0.84 19.28 -14.53
CA PRO A 56 -1.30 20.43 -15.30
C PRO A 56 -0.84 20.29 -16.75
N LEU A 57 -1.77 20.31 -17.71
CA LEU A 57 -1.47 20.16 -19.14
C LEU A 57 -1.58 21.50 -19.88
N ASP A 58 -2.35 22.44 -19.35
CA ASP A 58 -2.49 23.79 -19.93
C ASP A 58 -1.45 24.75 -19.36
N LYS A 59 -0.99 25.69 -20.20
CA LYS A 59 0.03 26.68 -19.82
C LYS A 59 -0.43 27.54 -18.64
N ALA A 60 -1.71 27.93 -18.60
CA ALA A 60 -2.25 28.74 -17.51
C ALA A 60 -2.23 28.00 -16.17
N GLU A 61 -2.59 26.71 -16.17
CA GLU A 61 -2.55 25.85 -14.98
C GLU A 61 -1.11 25.62 -14.50
N ILE A 62 -0.16 25.44 -15.43
CA ILE A 62 1.26 25.31 -15.12
C ILE A 62 1.80 26.58 -14.45
N ASP A 63 1.47 27.76 -14.99
CA ASP A 63 1.92 29.04 -14.44
C ASP A 63 1.35 29.26 -13.03
N GLN A 64 0.10 28.86 -12.77
CA GLN A 64 -0.55 28.93 -11.46
C GLN A 64 0.09 27.98 -10.44
N GLU A 65 0.33 26.73 -10.81
CA GLU A 65 0.95 25.74 -9.92
C GLU A 65 2.42 26.11 -9.64
N LEU A 66 3.14 26.65 -10.62
CA LEU A 66 4.50 27.15 -10.44
C LEU A 66 4.55 28.36 -9.48
N ALA A 67 3.58 29.27 -9.57
CA ALA A 67 3.46 30.38 -8.64
C ALA A 67 3.19 29.88 -7.21
N ARG A 68 2.31 28.89 -7.05
CA ARG A 68 2.04 28.22 -5.77
C ARG A 68 3.32 27.60 -5.19
N MET A 69 4.08 26.87 -5.99
CA MET A 69 5.35 26.25 -5.58
C MET A 69 6.36 27.30 -5.12
N ARG A 70 6.55 28.39 -5.89
CA ARG A 70 7.48 29.47 -5.53
C ARG A 70 7.12 30.17 -4.22
N MET A 71 5.82 30.35 -3.96
CA MET A 71 5.33 30.93 -2.70
C MET A 71 5.63 30.00 -1.51
N VAL A 72 5.36 28.70 -1.64
CA VAL A 72 5.66 27.71 -0.59
C VAL A 72 7.16 27.66 -0.31
N ASP A 73 8.00 27.71 -1.35
CA ASP A 73 9.44 27.72 -1.20
C ASP A 73 9.95 28.98 -0.49
N ALA A 74 9.36 30.14 -0.78
CA ALA A 74 9.71 31.39 -0.10
C ALA A 74 9.40 31.31 1.40
N ILE A 75 8.20 30.85 1.76
CA ILE A 75 7.78 30.68 3.15
C ILE A 75 8.69 29.67 3.87
N ASN A 76 9.03 28.56 3.22
CA ASN A 76 9.93 27.56 3.80
C ASN A 76 11.35 28.09 4.00
N ARG A 77 11.85 28.94 3.07
CA ARG A 77 13.14 29.62 3.24
C ARG A 77 13.12 30.57 4.44
N GLU A 78 12.10 31.41 4.56
CA GLU A 78 11.96 32.33 5.69
C GLU A 78 11.88 31.59 7.03
N ARG A 79 11.10 30.50 7.09
CA ARG A 79 11.01 29.65 8.28
C ARG A 79 12.35 29.05 8.68
N ARG A 80 13.15 28.58 7.71
CA ARG A 80 14.51 28.06 7.97
C ARG A 80 15.42 29.15 8.52
N GLN A 81 15.43 30.33 7.91
CA GLN A 81 16.25 31.46 8.37
C GLN A 81 15.86 31.93 9.77
N ALA A 82 14.56 32.02 10.07
CA ALA A 82 14.08 32.38 11.40
C ALA A 82 14.48 31.35 12.47
N ALA A 83 14.38 30.05 12.14
CA ALA A 83 14.80 28.97 13.03
C ALA A 83 16.33 28.98 13.28
N GLU A 84 17.12 29.21 12.23
CA GLU A 84 18.59 29.33 12.34
C GLU A 84 18.99 30.54 13.20
N ALA A 85 18.33 31.69 13.02
CA ALA A 85 18.57 32.88 13.83
C ALA A 85 18.21 32.66 15.31
N GLN A 86 17.08 31.99 15.60
CA GLN A 86 16.69 31.63 16.96
C GLN A 86 17.67 30.64 17.60
N ALA A 87 18.11 29.62 16.85
CA ALA A 87 19.09 28.65 17.33
C ALA A 87 20.44 29.31 17.65
N GLN A 88 20.90 30.24 16.80
CA GLN A 88 22.13 31.01 17.06
C GLN A 88 21.99 31.92 18.29
N ALA A 89 20.86 32.60 18.47
CA ALA A 89 20.60 33.42 19.65
C ALA A 89 20.58 32.61 20.95
N GLN A 90 19.94 31.43 20.93
CA GLN A 90 19.93 30.51 22.07
C GLN A 90 21.33 29.95 22.38
N ALA A 91 22.11 29.59 21.36
CA ALA A 91 23.48 29.12 21.54
C ALA A 91 24.40 30.21 22.14
N GLN A 92 24.27 31.47 21.69
CA GLN A 92 25.03 32.60 22.25
C GLN A 92 24.62 32.90 23.70
N ALA A 93 23.33 32.85 24.03
CA ALA A 93 22.84 33.03 25.39
C ALA A 93 23.35 31.93 26.34
N GLN A 94 23.39 30.67 25.88
CA GLN A 94 23.95 29.56 26.65
C GLN A 94 25.46 29.74 26.88
N LEU A 95 26.22 30.12 25.85
CA LEU A 95 27.66 30.36 25.97
C LEU A 95 27.99 31.50 26.95
N GLN A 96 27.20 32.58 26.96
CA GLN A 96 27.38 33.68 27.91
C GLN A 96 27.02 33.26 29.34
N ALA A 97 25.93 32.50 29.54
CA ALA A 97 25.56 31.99 30.86
C ALA A 97 26.64 31.06 31.45
N THR A 98 27.23 30.18 30.63
CA THR A 98 28.31 29.29 31.06
C THR A 98 29.61 30.04 31.39
N GLN A 99 29.88 31.19 30.75
CA GLN A 99 31.05 32.03 31.07
C GLN A 99 30.86 32.87 32.34
N SER A 100 29.63 33.23 32.71
CA SER A 100 29.35 33.99 33.94
C SER A 100 29.32 33.14 35.22
N GLU A 101 29.25 31.81 35.09
CA GLU A 101 29.27 30.86 36.22
C GLU A 101 30.68 30.34 36.57
N GLN A 102 31.72 30.74 35.83
CA GLN A 102 33.14 30.47 36.13
C GLN A 102 33.83 31.70 36.72
#